data_AF-A0A5C9E415-F1
#
_entry.id   AF-A0A5C9E415-F1
#
_cell.length_a   1.000
_cell.length_b   1.000
_cell.length_c   1.000
_cell.angle_alpha   90.00
_cell.angle_beta   90.00
_cell.angle_gamma   90.00
#
_symmetry.space_group_name_H-M   'P 1'
#
loop_
_entity.id
_entity.type
_entity.pdbx_description
1 polymer ?
#
loop_
_entity_poly.entity_id
_entity_poly.type
_entity_poly.pdbx_seq_one_letter_code
_entity_poly.pdbx_strand_id
1 'polypeptide(L)'
;MPEENGDSELTDIPDLEAETKRLMEAAMKRSIGGSTETIPFPIPEETDEKEPDDSVTQEQEASIIDETFQRIEFRIVDILASIEDTVKATDPFVQEQVSTMMQSLKKKFQSMGLGVFATKAIKTVQDELETGLDPGKLLGPIYDTIQEGQESAKDILEKASRGAIRNVGRSTSSLQGKIIQLYARVNELDVQLEQERSSARRWRAKSKEMEERLRMKEEIIDEMESDMDRLRDLYSELSGQMEGRGHEISVLKGSLREAESELKQQKELIASLEDAKDITSDYEEKMKEVASLTGTISELEERIEQKDETIQTYQQQIAGLNEKVGELEWKIISMSDELSSKRGLNDTHEAELVALNKQIEELKARWDMLYQVAEDEPAFKAYFLIADKEYSWLPLQHISQALGVPTVLLKRNLQKFVDIGLVEIKDDKIRPKSIKDAIQETPDDSDGESKTDEVGEESDSSAEE
;
A
#
# COMPACT_ATOMS: atom_id res chain seq x y z
N MET A 1 -18.34 26.33 -28.22
CA MET A 1 -18.68 25.44 -29.34
C MET A 1 -19.43 24.26 -28.76
N PRO A 2 -20.55 23.86 -29.38
CA PRO A 2 -21.95 24.12 -28.99
C PRO A 2 -22.47 23.05 -28.00
N GLU A 3 -23.31 23.37 -27.00
CA GLU A 3 -24.75 23.72 -27.06
C GLU A 3 -25.61 22.66 -27.75
N GLU A 4 -26.21 21.77 -26.95
CA GLU A 4 -27.50 21.14 -27.28
C GLU A 4 -28.35 21.05 -26.02
N ASN A 5 -29.33 21.96 -25.97
CA ASN A 5 -30.45 21.97 -25.05
C ASN A 5 -31.40 20.83 -25.41
N GLY A 6 -31.76 20.02 -24.40
CA GLY A 6 -32.79 19.00 -24.48
C GLY A 6 -33.68 19.08 -23.25
N ASP A 7 -34.45 20.17 -23.13
CA ASP A 7 -35.59 20.25 -22.23
C ASP A 7 -36.67 19.28 -22.74
N SER A 8 -36.77 18.10 -22.12
CA SER A 8 -37.97 17.28 -22.20
C SER A 8 -38.84 17.57 -20.98
N GLU A 9 -39.79 18.50 -21.16
CA GLU A 9 -41.04 18.57 -20.41
C GLU A 9 -41.74 17.19 -20.48
N LEU A 10 -41.43 16.33 -19.50
CA LEU A 10 -42.26 15.17 -19.20
C LEU A 10 -43.35 15.65 -18.24
N THR A 11 -44.48 15.98 -18.87
CA THR A 11 -45.78 16.19 -18.26
C THR A 11 -46.05 15.20 -17.13
N ASP A 12 -46.37 15.74 -15.96
CA ASP A 12 -46.97 15.03 -14.82
C ASP A 12 -48.18 14.23 -15.29
N ILE A 13 -47.99 12.92 -15.50
CA ILE A 13 -49.10 11.98 -15.60
C ILE A 13 -49.55 11.76 -14.15
N PRO A 14 -50.77 12.17 -13.76
CA PRO A 14 -51.27 11.91 -12.42
C PRO A 14 -51.26 10.40 -12.21
N ASP A 15 -50.59 10.01 -11.13
CA ASP A 15 -50.33 8.65 -10.71
C ASP A 15 -51.65 7.86 -10.59
N LEU A 16 -52.03 7.21 -11.69
CA LEU A 16 -53.30 6.50 -11.86
C LEU A 16 -53.44 5.38 -10.81
N GLU A 17 -52.31 4.89 -10.31
CA GLU A 17 -52.19 3.87 -9.28
C GLU A 17 -52.59 4.41 -7.90
N ALA A 18 -52.23 5.66 -7.59
CA ALA A 18 -52.67 6.34 -6.38
C ALA A 18 -54.19 6.61 -6.38
N GLU A 19 -54.76 6.95 -7.53
CA GLU A 19 -56.20 7.21 -7.66
C GLU A 19 -57.04 5.92 -7.59
N THR A 20 -56.56 4.83 -8.20
CA THR A 20 -57.22 3.52 -8.09
C THR A 20 -57.15 2.94 -6.67
N LYS A 21 -56.02 3.09 -5.98
CA LYS A 21 -55.89 2.68 -4.57
C LYS A 21 -56.85 3.45 -3.66
N ARG A 22 -57.01 4.76 -3.89
CA ARG A 22 -57.95 5.59 -3.14
C ARG A 22 -59.42 5.22 -3.38
N LEU A 23 -59.78 4.89 -4.62
CA LEU A 23 -61.14 4.43 -4.95
C LEU A 23 -61.46 3.05 -4.37
N MET A 24 -60.48 2.14 -4.34
CA MET A 24 -60.65 0.80 -3.77
C MET A 24 -60.79 0.85 -2.23
N GLU A 25 -60.02 1.71 -1.56
CA GLU A 25 -60.14 1.93 -0.12
C GLU A 25 -61.48 2.58 0.26
N ALA A 26 -61.96 3.54 -0.55
CA ALA A 26 -63.29 4.14 -0.38
C ALA A 26 -64.44 3.14 -0.58
N ALA A 27 -64.30 2.18 -1.50
CA ALA A 27 -65.28 1.12 -1.72
C ALA A 27 -65.31 0.11 -0.56
N MET A 28 -64.15 -0.27 -0.01
CA MET A 28 -64.09 -1.16 1.15
C MET A 28 -64.66 -0.51 2.42
N LYS A 29 -64.40 0.78 2.64
CA LYS A 29 -64.96 1.52 3.79
C LYS A 29 -66.48 1.65 3.74
N ARG A 30 -67.08 1.64 2.54
CA ARG A 30 -68.54 1.68 2.33
C ARG A 30 -69.21 0.32 2.49
N SER A 31 -68.45 -0.77 2.30
CA SER A 31 -68.90 -2.16 2.46
C SER A 31 -68.99 -2.59 3.94
N ILE A 32 -68.12 -2.05 4.81
CA ILE A 32 -68.01 -2.50 6.21
C ILE A 32 -68.89 -1.69 7.19
N GLY A 33 -69.50 -0.57 6.74
CA GLY A 33 -70.37 0.29 7.56
C GLY A 33 -71.87 -0.05 7.54
N GLY A 34 -72.30 -1.10 6.83
CA GLY A 34 -73.70 -1.49 6.72
C GLY A 34 -74.15 -2.33 7.90
N SER A 35 -74.85 -1.70 8.84
CA SER A 35 -75.59 -2.32 9.93
C SER A 35 -76.33 -3.59 9.50
N THR A 36 -76.00 -4.70 10.17
CA THR A 36 -76.76 -5.94 10.21
C THR A 36 -78.14 -5.70 10.81
N GLU A 37 -79.10 -5.27 9.97
CA GLU A 37 -80.52 -5.40 10.27
C GLU A 37 -81.00 -6.71 9.64
N THR A 38 -81.00 -7.73 10.48
CA THR A 38 -81.51 -9.07 10.18
C THR A 38 -83.02 -8.98 9.97
N ILE A 39 -83.46 -8.80 8.72
CA ILE A 39 -84.87 -8.91 8.35
C ILE A 39 -85.21 -10.42 8.32
N PRO A 40 -86.10 -10.91 9.20
CA PRO A 40 -86.50 -12.31 9.18
C PRO A 40 -87.43 -12.54 7.98
N PHE A 41 -86.95 -13.33 7.01
CA PHE A 41 -87.82 -13.86 5.96
C PHE A 41 -88.83 -14.83 6.60
N PRO A 42 -90.15 -14.60 6.47
CA PRO A 42 -91.14 -15.58 6.89
C PRO A 42 -91.09 -16.76 5.93
N ILE A 43 -90.82 -17.94 6.47
CA ILE A 43 -91.05 -19.22 5.79
C ILE A 43 -92.57 -19.34 5.65
N PRO A 44 -93.14 -19.46 4.43
CA PRO A 44 -94.56 -19.75 4.28
C PRO A 44 -94.82 -21.15 4.80
N GLU A 45 -95.70 -21.27 5.79
CA GLU A 45 -96.29 -22.54 6.21
C GLU A 45 -96.93 -23.21 4.99
N GLU A 46 -96.59 -24.48 4.80
CA GLU A 46 -97.27 -25.41 3.89
C GLU A 46 -98.74 -25.52 4.31
N THR A 47 -99.60 -24.67 3.74
CA THR A 47 -101.03 -24.91 3.76
C THR A 47 -101.34 -25.94 2.69
N ASP A 48 -101.82 -27.11 3.11
CA ASP A 48 -102.44 -28.14 2.28
C ASP A 48 -103.43 -27.50 1.29
N GLU A 49 -102.96 -27.26 0.07
CA GLU A 49 -103.81 -26.90 -1.07
C GLU A 49 -104.64 -28.13 -1.43
N LYS A 50 -105.81 -28.24 -0.82
CA LYS A 50 -106.90 -29.02 -1.39
C LYS A 50 -107.18 -28.43 -2.77
N GLU A 51 -106.87 -29.19 -3.81
CA GLU A 51 -107.26 -28.92 -5.19
C GLU A 51 -108.71 -28.42 -5.21
N PRO A 52 -108.99 -27.20 -5.69
CA PRO A 52 -110.35 -26.76 -5.93
C PRO A 52 -110.92 -27.66 -7.04
N ASP A 53 -111.97 -28.41 -6.70
CA ASP A 53 -112.70 -29.26 -7.62
C ASP A 53 -113.43 -28.38 -8.65
N ASP A 54 -112.74 -28.10 -9.77
CA ASP A 54 -113.15 -27.26 -10.90
C ASP A 54 -114.43 -27.75 -11.62
N SER A 55 -114.99 -28.89 -11.20
CA SER A 55 -116.30 -29.36 -11.66
C SER A 55 -117.44 -28.47 -11.15
N VAL A 56 -117.27 -27.81 -9.99
CA VAL A 56 -118.33 -27.03 -9.33
C VAL A 56 -118.59 -25.68 -10.00
N THR A 57 -117.57 -25.05 -10.60
CA THR A 57 -117.71 -23.73 -11.25
C THR A 57 -118.32 -23.83 -12.66
N GLN A 58 -118.08 -24.92 -13.39
CA GLN A 58 -118.70 -25.14 -14.71
C GLN A 58 -120.21 -25.38 -14.62
N GLU A 59 -120.67 -26.12 -13.60
CA GLU A 59 -122.10 -26.29 -13.35
C GLU A 59 -122.76 -24.98 -12.93
N GLN A 60 -122.09 -24.15 -12.13
CA GLN A 60 -122.62 -22.86 -11.69
C GLN A 60 -122.77 -21.85 -12.83
N GLU A 61 -121.77 -21.72 -13.72
CA GLU A 61 -121.87 -20.80 -14.87
C GLU A 61 -122.89 -21.27 -15.92
N ALA A 62 -122.96 -22.59 -16.17
CA ALA A 62 -123.98 -23.16 -17.03
C ALA A 62 -125.38 -22.95 -16.46
N SER A 63 -125.54 -23.09 -15.13
CA SER A 63 -126.79 -22.84 -14.42
C SER A 63 -127.21 -21.37 -14.49
N ILE A 64 -126.28 -20.41 -14.36
CA ILE A 64 -126.59 -18.97 -14.44
C ILE A 64 -127.03 -18.59 -15.85
N ILE A 65 -126.33 -19.11 -16.88
CA ILE A 65 -126.71 -18.87 -18.28
C ILE A 65 -128.10 -19.44 -18.54
N ASP A 66 -128.37 -20.68 -18.10
CA ASP A 66 -129.68 -21.32 -18.27
C ASP A 66 -130.79 -20.54 -17.54
N GLU A 67 -130.56 -20.11 -16.30
CA GLU A 67 -131.52 -19.29 -15.53
C GLU A 67 -131.81 -17.94 -16.21
N THR A 68 -130.80 -17.33 -16.83
CA THR A 68 -130.97 -16.06 -17.56
C THR A 68 -131.81 -16.27 -18.82
N PHE A 69 -131.60 -17.36 -19.55
CA PHE A 69 -132.39 -17.72 -20.74
C PHE A 69 -133.84 -18.10 -20.36
N GLN A 70 -134.05 -18.82 -19.26
CA GLN A 70 -135.39 -19.12 -18.72
C GLN A 70 -136.17 -17.85 -18.35
N ARG A 71 -135.51 -16.84 -17.75
CA ARG A 71 -136.13 -15.53 -17.46
C ARG A 71 -136.54 -14.78 -18.73
N ILE A 72 -135.76 -14.89 -19.80
CA ILE A 72 -136.07 -14.26 -21.09
C ILE A 72 -137.22 -15.00 -21.78
N GLU A 73 -137.22 -16.34 -21.75
CA GLU A 73 -138.32 -17.17 -22.26
C GLU A 73 -139.64 -16.80 -21.60
N PHE A 74 -139.65 -16.74 -20.26
CA PHE A 74 -140.84 -16.38 -19.49
C PHE A 74 -141.38 -15.00 -19.88
N ARG A 75 -140.51 -13.99 -20.03
CA ARG A 75 -140.93 -12.64 -20.43
C ARG A 75 -141.49 -12.57 -21.86
N ILE A 76 -140.92 -13.32 -22.80
CA ILE A 76 -141.41 -13.31 -24.19
C ILE A 76 -142.77 -14.00 -24.27
N VAL A 77 -142.95 -15.13 -23.56
CA VAL A 77 -144.25 -15.80 -23.47
C VAL A 77 -145.31 -14.91 -22.82
N ASP A 78 -144.95 -14.20 -21.75
CA ASP A 78 -145.86 -13.28 -21.03
C ASP A 78 -146.29 -12.08 -21.90
N ILE A 79 -145.37 -11.50 -22.69
CA ILE A 79 -145.70 -10.43 -23.65
C ILE A 79 -146.63 -10.95 -24.75
N LEU A 80 -146.36 -12.14 -25.29
CA LEU A 80 -147.20 -12.73 -26.36
C LEU A 80 -148.59 -13.11 -25.83
N ALA A 81 -148.68 -13.62 -24.60
CA ALA A 81 -149.96 -13.88 -23.92
C ALA A 81 -150.74 -12.57 -23.65
N SER A 82 -150.06 -11.50 -23.23
CA SER A 82 -150.69 -10.19 -23.05
C SER A 82 -151.24 -9.61 -24.36
N ILE A 83 -150.52 -9.80 -25.48
CA ILE A 83 -151.01 -9.42 -26.82
C ILE A 83 -152.23 -10.25 -27.19
N GLU A 84 -152.20 -11.58 -26.96
CA GLU A 84 -153.33 -12.48 -27.20
C GLU A 84 -154.59 -12.05 -26.43
N ASP A 85 -154.43 -11.72 -25.14
CA ASP A 85 -155.52 -11.25 -24.28
C ASP A 85 -156.06 -9.89 -24.75
N THR A 86 -155.18 -8.99 -25.21
CA THR A 86 -155.59 -7.70 -25.75
C THR A 86 -156.41 -7.87 -27.04
N VAL A 87 -156.02 -8.83 -27.91
CA VAL A 87 -156.76 -9.17 -29.13
C VAL A 87 -158.11 -9.82 -28.80
N LYS A 88 -158.18 -10.70 -27.79
CA LYS A 88 -159.46 -11.26 -27.27
C LYS A 88 -160.37 -10.16 -26.71
N ALA A 89 -159.83 -9.16 -26.05
CA ALA A 89 -160.61 -8.06 -25.49
C ALA A 89 -161.24 -7.15 -26.55
N THR A 90 -160.67 -7.07 -27.76
CA THR A 90 -161.25 -6.34 -28.90
C THR A 90 -162.43 -7.05 -29.58
N ASP A 91 -162.56 -8.36 -29.39
CA ASP A 91 -163.64 -9.17 -29.96
C ASP A 91 -165.07 -8.66 -29.61
N PRO A 92 -165.43 -8.47 -28.32
CA PRO A 92 -166.75 -7.94 -27.95
C PRO A 92 -166.98 -6.50 -28.44
N PHE A 93 -165.93 -5.68 -28.57
CA PHE A 93 -166.05 -4.31 -29.06
C PHE A 93 -166.41 -4.27 -30.56
N VAL A 94 -165.82 -5.16 -31.36
CA VAL A 94 -166.18 -5.29 -32.79
C VAL A 94 -167.62 -5.77 -32.93
N GLN A 95 -168.05 -6.75 -32.14
CA GLN A 95 -169.44 -7.21 -32.13
C GLN A 95 -170.43 -6.10 -31.69
N GLU A 96 -170.07 -5.31 -30.67
CA GLU A 96 -170.89 -4.21 -30.18
C GLU A 96 -171.03 -3.08 -31.22
N GLN A 97 -169.96 -2.70 -31.91
CA GLN A 97 -170.03 -1.71 -32.99
C GLN A 97 -170.90 -2.20 -34.16
N VAL A 98 -170.78 -3.47 -34.54
CA VAL A 98 -171.60 -4.09 -35.58
C VAL A 98 -173.09 -4.09 -35.18
N SER A 99 -173.39 -4.46 -33.94
CA SER A 99 -174.75 -4.43 -33.38
C SER A 99 -175.32 -3.00 -33.36
N THR A 100 -174.50 -2.02 -32.96
CA THR A 100 -174.88 -0.60 -32.90
C THR A 100 -175.14 -0.04 -34.31
N MET A 101 -174.29 -0.36 -35.28
CA MET A 101 -174.52 -0.02 -36.68
C MET A 101 -175.81 -0.65 -37.20
N MET A 102 -176.08 -1.93 -36.91
CA MET A 102 -177.32 -2.60 -37.31
C MET A 102 -178.56 -1.97 -36.69
N GLN A 103 -178.52 -1.60 -35.41
CA GLN A 103 -179.63 -0.88 -34.78
C GLN A 103 -179.85 0.49 -35.42
N SER A 104 -178.79 1.21 -35.78
CA SER A 104 -178.90 2.50 -36.47
C SER A 104 -179.50 2.35 -37.88
N LEU A 105 -179.09 1.30 -38.61
CA LEU A 105 -179.64 0.94 -39.92
C LEU A 105 -181.13 0.63 -39.79
N LYS A 106 -181.49 -0.16 -38.77
CA LYS A 106 -182.88 -0.52 -38.45
C LYS A 106 -183.74 0.70 -38.19
N LYS A 107 -183.27 1.65 -37.37
CA LYS A 107 -183.97 2.93 -37.13
C LYS A 107 -184.14 3.74 -38.41
N LYS A 108 -183.09 3.86 -39.24
CA LYS A 108 -183.16 4.59 -40.52
C LYS A 108 -184.19 3.98 -41.47
N PHE A 109 -184.16 2.67 -41.65
CA PHE A 109 -185.13 1.98 -42.51
C PHE A 109 -186.57 2.08 -41.99
N GLN A 110 -186.78 2.07 -40.67
CA GLN A 110 -188.10 2.31 -40.06
C GLN A 110 -188.59 3.75 -40.31
N SER A 111 -187.72 4.75 -40.20
CA SER A 111 -188.07 6.16 -40.44
C SER A 111 -188.47 6.47 -41.89
N MET A 112 -188.02 5.65 -42.86
CA MET A 112 -188.36 5.79 -44.27
C MET A 112 -189.72 5.17 -44.66
N GLY A 113 -190.50 4.65 -43.71
CA GLY A 113 -191.83 4.09 -43.97
C GLY A 113 -191.83 2.71 -44.66
N LEU A 114 -190.65 2.10 -44.84
CA LEU A 114 -190.44 0.81 -45.49
C LEU A 114 -190.63 -0.36 -44.51
N GLY A 115 -191.71 -0.40 -43.71
CA GLY A 115 -191.81 -1.31 -42.57
C GLY A 115 -191.53 -2.80 -42.87
N VAL A 116 -192.14 -3.34 -43.93
CA VAL A 116 -192.02 -4.78 -44.24
C VAL A 116 -190.73 -5.11 -45.01
N PHE A 117 -190.26 -4.21 -45.88
CA PHE A 117 -189.02 -4.41 -46.65
C PHE A 117 -187.74 -4.15 -45.83
N ALA A 118 -187.80 -3.20 -44.89
CA ALA A 118 -186.75 -2.94 -43.93
C ALA A 118 -186.34 -4.20 -43.17
N THR A 119 -187.34 -4.94 -42.67
CA THR A 119 -187.10 -6.12 -41.84
C THR A 119 -186.40 -7.22 -42.62
N LYS A 120 -186.70 -7.37 -43.92
CA LYS A 120 -186.03 -8.35 -44.79
C LYS A 120 -184.62 -7.92 -45.18
N ALA A 121 -184.42 -6.65 -45.55
CA ALA A 121 -183.10 -6.11 -45.89
C ALA A 121 -182.14 -6.14 -44.69
N ILE A 122 -182.61 -5.77 -43.50
CA ILE A 122 -181.81 -5.84 -42.27
C ILE A 122 -181.42 -7.28 -41.96
N LYS A 123 -182.33 -8.25 -42.16
CA LYS A 123 -182.01 -9.66 -41.92
C LYS A 123 -180.94 -10.17 -42.88
N THR A 124 -181.01 -9.82 -44.18
CA THR A 124 -179.98 -10.21 -45.15
C THR A 124 -178.63 -9.56 -44.84
N VAL A 125 -178.63 -8.28 -44.46
CA VAL A 125 -177.41 -7.58 -44.05
C VAL A 125 -176.85 -8.14 -42.74
N GLN A 126 -177.71 -8.54 -41.80
CA GLN A 126 -177.29 -9.19 -40.56
C GLN A 126 -176.71 -10.58 -40.83
N ASP A 127 -177.33 -11.39 -41.68
CA ASP A 127 -176.81 -12.71 -42.06
C ASP A 127 -175.46 -12.58 -42.81
N GLU A 128 -175.30 -11.58 -43.69
CA GLU A 128 -174.01 -11.29 -44.36
C GLU A 128 -172.96 -10.71 -43.40
N LEU A 129 -173.34 -9.85 -42.44
CA LEU A 129 -172.40 -9.36 -41.43
C LEU A 129 -172.00 -10.45 -40.44
N GLU A 130 -172.91 -11.30 -39.98
CA GLU A 130 -172.59 -12.41 -39.08
C GLU A 130 -171.70 -13.46 -39.77
N THR A 131 -171.83 -13.64 -41.09
CA THR A 131 -170.94 -14.53 -41.85
C THR A 131 -169.63 -13.89 -42.30
N GLY A 132 -169.60 -12.57 -42.53
CA GLY A 132 -168.41 -11.82 -42.98
C GLY A 132 -167.55 -11.22 -41.86
N LEU A 133 -168.12 -10.95 -40.69
CA LEU A 133 -167.45 -10.42 -39.50
C LEU A 133 -167.44 -11.43 -38.35
N ASP A 134 -167.48 -12.73 -38.66
CA ASP A 134 -167.20 -13.78 -37.69
C ASP A 134 -165.79 -13.56 -37.11
N PRO A 135 -165.66 -13.15 -35.83
CA PRO A 135 -164.37 -12.79 -35.25
C PRO A 135 -163.38 -13.94 -35.28
N GLY A 136 -163.87 -15.18 -35.24
CA GLY A 136 -163.03 -16.37 -35.36
C GLY A 136 -162.30 -16.45 -36.71
N LYS A 137 -162.89 -15.94 -37.79
CA LYS A 137 -162.25 -15.94 -39.13
C LYS A 137 -161.34 -14.74 -39.37
N LEU A 138 -161.62 -13.60 -38.74
CA LEU A 138 -160.81 -12.38 -38.87
C LEU A 138 -159.58 -12.40 -37.95
N LEU A 139 -159.74 -12.91 -36.73
CA LEU A 139 -158.69 -12.93 -35.71
C LEU A 139 -157.94 -14.28 -35.67
N GLY A 140 -158.50 -15.35 -36.24
CA GLY A 140 -157.83 -16.66 -36.35
C GLY A 140 -156.40 -16.60 -36.88
N PRO A 141 -156.12 -15.92 -38.02
CA PRO A 141 -154.77 -15.77 -38.52
C PRO A 141 -153.82 -15.05 -37.54
N ILE A 142 -154.34 -14.12 -36.72
CA ILE A 142 -153.54 -13.41 -35.72
C ILE A 142 -153.17 -14.35 -34.56
N TYR A 143 -154.10 -15.18 -34.10
CA TYR A 143 -153.83 -16.21 -33.08
C TYR A 143 -152.79 -17.22 -33.56
N ASP A 144 -152.91 -17.70 -34.81
CA ASP A 144 -151.93 -18.61 -35.39
C ASP A 144 -150.54 -17.95 -35.48
N THR A 145 -150.47 -16.66 -35.83
CA THR A 145 -149.19 -15.93 -35.90
C THR A 145 -148.58 -15.71 -34.51
N ILE A 146 -149.40 -15.47 -33.48
CA ILE A 146 -148.94 -15.34 -32.08
C ILE A 146 -148.41 -16.68 -31.57
N GLN A 147 -149.12 -17.78 -31.86
CA GLN A 147 -148.70 -19.12 -31.45
C GLN A 147 -147.42 -19.57 -32.17
N GLU A 148 -147.31 -19.33 -33.48
CA GLU A 148 -146.09 -19.58 -34.24
C GLU A 148 -144.92 -18.72 -33.73
N GLY A 149 -145.21 -17.47 -33.32
CA GLY A 149 -144.25 -16.59 -32.65
C GLY A 149 -143.75 -17.13 -31.30
N GLN A 150 -144.63 -17.73 -30.49
CA GLN A 150 -144.24 -18.36 -29.23
C GLN A 150 -143.33 -19.59 -29.45
N GLU A 151 -143.69 -20.46 -30.40
CA GLU A 151 -142.89 -21.65 -30.73
C GLU A 151 -141.52 -21.27 -31.32
N SER A 152 -141.48 -20.27 -32.22
CA SER A 152 -140.24 -19.77 -32.80
C SER A 152 -139.31 -19.12 -31.76
N ALA A 153 -139.86 -18.31 -30.85
CA ALA A 153 -139.08 -17.70 -29.77
C ALA A 153 -138.42 -18.75 -28.88
N LYS A 154 -139.15 -19.83 -28.56
CA LYS A 154 -138.64 -20.94 -27.76
C LYS A 154 -137.48 -21.67 -28.44
N ASP A 155 -137.62 -21.99 -29.72
CA ASP A 155 -136.56 -22.65 -30.50
C ASP A 155 -135.30 -21.77 -30.65
N ILE A 156 -135.47 -20.46 -30.86
CA ILE A 156 -134.35 -19.50 -30.93
C ILE A 156 -133.61 -19.43 -29.58
N LEU A 157 -134.34 -19.37 -28.47
CA LEU A 157 -133.75 -19.31 -27.13
C LEU A 157 -133.01 -20.60 -26.78
N GLU A 158 -133.56 -21.77 -27.10
CA GLU A 158 -132.90 -23.06 -26.88
C GLU A 158 -131.63 -23.23 -27.72
N LYS A 159 -131.65 -22.75 -28.98
CA LYS A 159 -130.45 -22.73 -29.83
C LYS A 159 -129.41 -21.73 -29.34
N ALA A 160 -129.84 -20.56 -28.86
CA ALA A 160 -128.96 -19.53 -28.33
C ALA A 160 -128.30 -19.97 -27.01
N SER A 161 -129.05 -20.57 -26.08
CA SER A 161 -128.52 -21.08 -24.81
C SER A 161 -127.51 -22.20 -25.04
N ARG A 162 -127.83 -23.19 -25.89
CA ARG A 162 -126.89 -24.25 -26.29
C ARG A 162 -125.65 -23.71 -27.00
N GLY A 163 -125.81 -22.67 -27.82
CA GLY A 163 -124.71 -22.00 -28.52
C GLY A 163 -123.77 -21.28 -27.56
N ALA A 164 -124.31 -20.53 -26.60
CA ALA A 164 -123.56 -19.84 -25.56
C ALA A 164 -122.80 -20.82 -24.67
N ILE A 165 -123.47 -21.87 -24.18
CA ILE A 165 -122.85 -22.92 -23.35
C ILE A 165 -121.71 -23.60 -24.10
N ARG A 166 -121.88 -23.94 -25.39
CA ARG A 166 -120.80 -24.51 -26.21
C ARG A 166 -119.63 -23.55 -26.42
N ASN A 167 -119.89 -22.25 -26.57
CA ASN A 167 -118.84 -21.26 -26.75
C ASN A 167 -118.03 -21.06 -25.47
N VAL A 168 -118.70 -20.98 -24.32
CA VAL A 168 -118.07 -20.94 -23.00
C VAL A 168 -117.24 -22.20 -22.77
N GLY A 169 -117.81 -23.40 -23.00
CA GLY A 169 -117.09 -24.66 -22.87
C GLY A 169 -115.82 -24.73 -23.74
N ARG A 170 -115.89 -24.28 -25.00
CA ARG A 170 -114.71 -24.19 -25.89
C ARG A 170 -113.67 -23.19 -25.37
N SER A 171 -114.10 -22.04 -24.87
CA SER A 171 -113.21 -21.03 -24.27
C SER A 171 -112.52 -21.58 -23.02
N THR A 172 -113.26 -22.24 -22.13
CA THR A 172 -112.73 -22.86 -20.92
C THR A 172 -111.75 -23.97 -21.23
N SER A 173 -112.04 -24.88 -22.17
CA SER A 173 -111.08 -25.91 -22.59
C SER A 173 -109.83 -25.31 -23.25
N SER A 174 -109.97 -24.22 -24.02
CA SER A 174 -108.82 -23.50 -24.57
C SER A 174 -107.96 -22.86 -23.47
N LEU A 175 -108.60 -22.28 -22.45
CA LEU A 175 -107.92 -21.73 -21.28
C LEU A 175 -107.23 -22.83 -20.47
N GLN A 176 -107.89 -23.96 -20.21
CA GLN A 176 -107.28 -25.13 -19.56
C GLN A 176 -106.06 -25.63 -20.34
N GLY A 177 -106.14 -25.73 -21.67
CA GLY A 177 -105.00 -26.10 -22.50
C GLY A 177 -103.83 -25.11 -22.38
N LYS A 178 -104.12 -23.80 -22.35
CA LYS A 178 -103.10 -22.76 -22.10
C LYS A 178 -102.52 -22.87 -20.70
N ILE A 179 -103.33 -23.16 -19.69
CA ILE A 179 -102.89 -23.35 -18.30
C ILE A 179 -101.93 -24.54 -18.22
N ILE A 180 -102.26 -25.68 -18.83
CA ILE A 180 -101.37 -26.86 -18.88
C ILE A 180 -100.06 -26.52 -19.60
N GLN A 181 -100.12 -25.78 -20.72
CA GLN A 181 -98.91 -25.32 -21.42
C GLN A 181 -98.07 -24.37 -20.57
N LEU A 182 -98.70 -23.47 -19.81
CA LEU A 182 -98.02 -22.58 -18.88
C LEU A 182 -97.36 -23.37 -17.76
N TYR A 183 -98.03 -24.36 -17.16
CA TYR A 183 -97.44 -25.23 -16.15
C TYR A 183 -96.23 -26.02 -16.70
N ALA A 184 -96.34 -26.59 -17.90
CA ALA A 184 -95.22 -27.27 -18.54
C ALA A 184 -94.03 -26.33 -18.77
N ARG A 185 -94.30 -25.09 -19.21
CA ARG A 185 -93.28 -24.07 -19.40
C ARG A 185 -92.65 -23.60 -18.09
N VAL A 186 -93.44 -23.43 -17.03
CA VAL A 186 -92.93 -23.07 -15.69
C VAL A 186 -92.00 -24.17 -15.18
N ASN A 187 -92.41 -25.44 -15.29
CA ASN A 187 -91.59 -26.57 -14.86
C ASN A 187 -90.29 -26.68 -15.69
N GLU A 188 -90.34 -26.44 -17.00
CA GLU A 188 -89.13 -26.36 -17.84
C GLU A 188 -88.20 -25.23 -17.39
N LEU A 189 -88.75 -24.06 -17.10
CA LEU A 189 -87.99 -22.92 -16.56
C LEU A 189 -87.39 -23.24 -15.18
N ASP A 190 -88.10 -23.95 -14.31
CA ASP A 190 -87.59 -24.37 -13.00
C ASP A 190 -86.40 -25.32 -13.15
N VAL A 191 -86.47 -26.27 -14.09
CA VAL A 191 -85.36 -27.18 -14.39
C VAL A 191 -84.16 -26.41 -14.94
N GLN A 192 -84.38 -25.47 -15.87
CA GLN A 192 -83.31 -24.60 -16.39
C GLN A 192 -82.68 -23.75 -15.28
N LEU A 193 -83.51 -23.19 -14.41
CA LEU A 193 -83.07 -22.36 -13.28
C LEU A 193 -82.25 -23.18 -12.27
N GLU A 194 -82.62 -24.43 -12.00
CA GLU A 194 -81.81 -25.30 -11.14
C GLU A 194 -80.49 -25.72 -11.81
N GLN A 195 -80.49 -25.93 -13.13
CA GLN A 195 -79.25 -26.16 -13.88
C GLN A 195 -78.32 -24.94 -13.81
N GLU A 196 -78.84 -23.72 -14.00
CA GLU A 196 -78.08 -22.47 -13.86
C GLU A 196 -77.58 -22.25 -12.43
N ARG A 197 -78.39 -22.55 -11.41
CA ARG A 197 -77.95 -22.52 -10.01
C ARG A 197 -76.80 -23.49 -9.76
N SER A 198 -76.88 -24.70 -10.31
CA SER A 198 -75.81 -25.70 -10.18
C SER A 198 -74.51 -25.28 -10.87
N SER A 199 -74.60 -24.65 -12.05
CA SER A 199 -73.44 -24.14 -12.77
C SER A 199 -72.83 -22.94 -12.04
N ALA A 200 -73.67 -22.03 -11.51
CA ALA A 200 -73.22 -20.91 -10.69
C ALA A 200 -72.53 -21.38 -9.40
N ARG A 201 -73.02 -22.45 -8.74
CA ARG A 201 -72.34 -23.08 -7.60
C ARG A 201 -70.96 -23.62 -7.98
N ARG A 202 -70.85 -24.31 -9.13
CA ARG A 202 -69.57 -24.82 -9.66
C ARG A 202 -68.58 -23.70 -9.96
N TRP A 203 -69.03 -22.62 -10.61
CA TRP A 203 -68.18 -21.47 -10.90
C TRP A 203 -67.71 -20.74 -9.64
N ARG A 204 -68.57 -20.58 -8.63
CA ARG A 204 -68.16 -20.04 -7.33
C ARG A 204 -67.11 -20.91 -6.63
N ALA A 205 -67.26 -22.24 -6.67
CA ALA A 205 -66.26 -23.14 -6.11
C ALA A 205 -64.91 -23.02 -6.83
N LYS A 206 -64.92 -22.96 -8.17
CA LYS A 206 -63.71 -22.77 -8.98
C LYS A 206 -63.06 -21.39 -8.73
N SER A 207 -63.84 -20.33 -8.53
CA SER A 207 -63.33 -19.01 -8.16
C SER A 207 -62.57 -19.07 -6.84
N LYS A 208 -63.17 -19.66 -5.81
CA LYS A 208 -62.53 -19.84 -4.50
C LYS A 208 -61.24 -20.65 -4.56
N GLU A 209 -61.21 -21.73 -5.34
CA GLU A 209 -60.00 -22.53 -5.55
C GLU A 209 -58.87 -21.72 -6.21
N MET A 210 -59.22 -20.88 -7.19
CA MET A 210 -58.26 -20.01 -7.87
C MET A 210 -57.79 -18.86 -6.97
N GLU A 211 -58.67 -18.26 -6.16
CA GLU A 211 -58.33 -17.26 -5.15
C GLU A 211 -57.35 -17.85 -4.12
N GLU A 212 -57.60 -19.06 -3.63
CA GLU A 212 -56.70 -19.70 -2.68
C GLU A 212 -55.34 -20.04 -3.31
N ARG A 213 -55.31 -20.53 -4.56
CA ARG A 213 -54.06 -20.73 -5.29
C ARG A 213 -53.29 -19.42 -5.54
N LEU A 214 -54.01 -18.33 -5.78
CA LEU A 214 -53.41 -17.02 -5.99
C LEU A 214 -52.77 -16.53 -4.68
N ARG A 215 -53.50 -16.65 -3.56
CA ARG A 215 -52.98 -16.34 -2.24
C ARG A 215 -51.73 -17.16 -1.88
N MET A 216 -51.74 -18.47 -2.11
CA MET A 216 -50.53 -19.30 -1.87
C MET A 216 -49.35 -18.85 -2.73
N LYS A 217 -49.59 -18.40 -3.95
CA LYS A 217 -48.53 -17.87 -4.83
C LYS A 217 -48.02 -16.52 -4.35
N GLU A 218 -48.88 -15.64 -3.85
CA GLU A 218 -48.47 -14.38 -3.23
C GLU A 218 -47.59 -14.64 -2.00
N GLU A 219 -47.98 -15.56 -1.12
CA GLU A 219 -47.17 -15.94 0.04
C GLU A 219 -45.77 -16.46 -0.36
N ILE A 220 -45.66 -17.25 -1.44
CA ILE A 220 -44.38 -17.71 -1.98
C ILE A 220 -43.57 -16.56 -2.60
N ILE A 221 -44.22 -15.63 -3.29
CA ILE A 221 -43.56 -14.46 -3.87
C ILE A 221 -42.97 -13.60 -2.75
N ASP A 222 -43.73 -13.33 -1.68
CA ASP A 222 -43.27 -12.57 -0.52
C ASP A 222 -42.05 -13.24 0.15
N GLU A 223 -42.06 -14.57 0.28
CA GLU A 223 -40.92 -15.34 0.80
C GLU A 223 -39.69 -15.23 -0.12
N MET A 224 -39.89 -15.38 -1.43
CA MET A 224 -38.82 -15.24 -2.43
C MET A 224 -38.26 -13.81 -2.49
N GLU A 225 -39.09 -12.78 -2.33
CA GLU A 225 -38.65 -11.38 -2.25
C GLU A 225 -37.80 -11.13 -0.99
N SER A 226 -38.26 -11.61 0.17
CA SER A 226 -37.47 -11.56 1.41
C SER A 226 -36.11 -12.26 1.26
N ASP A 227 -36.07 -13.42 0.61
CA ASP A 227 -34.80 -14.14 0.38
C ASP A 227 -33.91 -13.44 -0.64
N MET A 228 -34.48 -12.83 -1.70
CA MET A 228 -33.72 -12.00 -2.63
C MET A 228 -33.08 -10.79 -1.94
N ASP A 229 -33.80 -10.13 -1.04
CA ASP A 229 -33.26 -8.99 -0.29
C ASP A 229 -32.14 -9.42 0.67
N ARG A 230 -32.32 -10.54 1.39
CA ARG A 230 -31.23 -11.13 2.20
C ARG A 230 -29.99 -11.47 1.38
N LEU A 231 -30.17 -12.04 0.19
CA LEU A 231 -29.05 -12.37 -0.70
C LEU A 231 -28.36 -11.12 -1.24
N ARG A 232 -29.10 -10.04 -1.53
CA ARG A 232 -28.53 -8.74 -1.91
C ARG A 232 -27.72 -8.13 -0.77
N ASP A 233 -28.22 -8.19 0.45
CA ASP A 233 -27.51 -7.71 1.63
C ASP A 233 -26.19 -8.48 1.84
N LEU A 234 -26.24 -9.82 1.77
CA LEU A 234 -25.05 -10.67 1.85
C LEU A 234 -24.05 -10.40 0.73
N TYR A 235 -24.53 -10.16 -0.49
CA TYR A 235 -23.68 -9.81 -1.62
C TYR A 235 -22.99 -8.46 -1.40
N SER A 236 -23.73 -7.45 -0.92
CA SER A 236 -23.19 -6.13 -0.59
C SER A 236 -22.14 -6.22 0.51
N GLU A 237 -22.39 -7.02 1.56
CA GLU A 237 -21.43 -7.24 2.64
C GLU A 237 -20.15 -7.92 2.13
N LEU A 238 -20.27 -9.02 1.38
CA LEU A 238 -19.13 -9.73 0.80
C LEU A 238 -18.33 -8.85 -0.17
N SER A 239 -19.00 -8.05 -0.99
CA SER A 239 -18.34 -7.10 -1.88
C SER A 239 -17.54 -6.06 -1.09
N GLY A 240 -18.12 -5.49 -0.03
CA GLY A 240 -17.43 -4.58 0.87
C GLY A 240 -16.21 -5.21 1.56
N GLN A 241 -16.33 -6.47 2.02
CA GLN A 241 -15.20 -7.21 2.59
C GLN A 241 -14.08 -7.46 1.56
N MET A 242 -14.43 -7.77 0.31
CA MET A 242 -13.47 -7.95 -0.78
C MET A 242 -12.73 -6.66 -1.11
N GLU A 243 -13.43 -5.53 -1.17
CA GLU A 243 -12.82 -4.21 -1.35
C GLU A 243 -11.88 -3.85 -0.20
N GLY A 244 -12.30 -4.09 1.04
CA GLY A 244 -11.47 -3.91 2.24
C GLY A 244 -10.18 -4.72 2.20
N ARG A 245 -10.28 -6.02 1.90
CA ARG A 245 -9.09 -6.90 1.70
C ARG A 245 -8.22 -6.45 0.54
N GLY A 246 -8.82 -5.96 -0.55
CA GLY A 246 -8.08 -5.38 -1.67
C GLY A 246 -7.24 -4.18 -1.26
N HIS A 247 -7.78 -3.30 -0.42
CA HIS A 247 -7.05 -2.18 0.16
C HIS A 247 -5.91 -2.64 1.07
N GLU A 248 -6.16 -3.59 1.98
CA GLU A 248 -5.12 -4.17 2.86
C GLU A 248 -3.96 -4.78 2.07
N ILE A 249 -4.26 -5.56 1.02
CA ILE A 249 -3.23 -6.13 0.13
C ILE A 249 -2.40 -5.02 -0.53
N SER A 250 -3.03 -3.93 -0.96
CA SER A 250 -2.32 -2.80 -1.56
C SER A 250 -1.38 -2.12 -0.56
N VAL A 251 -1.82 -1.92 0.69
CA VAL A 251 -0.99 -1.36 1.77
C VAL A 251 0.18 -2.28 2.07
N LEU A 252 -0.07 -3.58 2.29
CA LEU A 252 0.97 -4.57 2.56
C LEU A 252 2.00 -4.67 1.42
N LYS A 253 1.56 -4.57 0.16
CA LYS A 253 2.44 -4.56 -1.00
C LYS A 253 3.31 -3.29 -1.05
N GLY A 254 2.77 -2.16 -0.59
CA GLY A 254 3.54 -0.92 -0.39
C GLY A 254 4.64 -1.09 0.65
N SER A 255 4.28 -1.55 1.86
CA SER A 255 5.24 -1.81 2.94
C SER A 255 6.28 -2.86 2.58
N LEU A 256 5.92 -3.90 1.81
CA LEU A 256 6.87 -4.90 1.33
C LEU A 256 7.92 -4.28 0.40
N ARG A 257 7.52 -3.40 -0.53
CA ARG A 257 8.46 -2.69 -1.42
C ARG A 257 9.39 -1.76 -0.66
N GLU A 258 8.88 -1.11 0.38
CA GLU A 258 9.70 -0.27 1.26
C GLU A 258 10.74 -1.11 2.02
N ALA A 259 10.32 -2.21 2.63
CA ALA A 259 11.22 -3.15 3.29
C ALA A 259 12.26 -3.77 2.34
N GLU A 260 11.87 -4.13 1.10
CA GLU A 260 12.80 -4.60 0.06
C GLU A 260 13.84 -3.53 -0.31
N SER A 261 13.43 -2.26 -0.38
CA SER A 261 14.32 -1.13 -0.63
C SER A 261 15.31 -0.91 0.52
N GLU A 262 14.83 -0.93 1.76
CA GLU A 262 15.69 -0.85 2.96
C GLU A 262 16.68 -2.01 3.03
N LEU A 263 16.25 -3.23 2.74
CA LEU A 263 17.11 -4.41 2.73
C LEU A 263 18.20 -4.29 1.66
N LYS A 264 17.87 -3.75 0.49
CA LYS A 264 18.86 -3.48 -0.56
C LYS A 264 19.90 -2.44 -0.10
N GLN A 265 19.47 -1.35 0.53
CA GLN A 265 20.38 -0.34 1.09
C GLN A 265 21.28 -0.93 2.19
N GLN A 266 20.72 -1.76 3.08
CA GLN A 266 21.51 -2.44 4.12
C GLN A 266 22.54 -3.41 3.52
N LYS A 267 22.20 -4.14 2.45
CA LYS A 267 23.16 -5.00 1.74
C LYS A 267 24.31 -4.19 1.13
N GLU A 268 24.01 -3.06 0.51
CA GLU A 268 25.03 -2.15 -0.03
C GLU A 268 25.93 -1.59 1.09
N LEU A 269 25.35 -1.26 2.26
CA LEU A 269 26.11 -0.80 3.42
C LEU A 269 27.00 -1.90 4.01
N ILE A 270 26.51 -3.15 4.09
CA ILE A 270 27.32 -4.30 4.53
C ILE A 270 28.50 -4.52 3.56
N ALA A 271 28.27 -4.48 2.24
CA ALA A 271 29.35 -4.59 1.27
C ALA A 271 30.41 -3.48 1.47
N SER A 272 29.97 -2.24 1.72
CA SER A 272 30.91 -1.14 2.02
C SER A 272 31.69 -1.33 3.34
N LEU A 273 31.11 -2.04 4.32
CA LEU A 273 31.79 -2.38 5.57
C LEU A 273 32.78 -3.55 5.37
N GLU A 274 32.50 -4.48 4.46
CA GLU A 274 33.48 -5.48 4.04
C GLU A 274 34.69 -4.82 3.39
N ASP A 275 34.50 -3.84 2.51
CA ASP A 275 35.61 -3.03 1.96
C ASP A 275 36.40 -2.31 3.08
N ALA A 276 35.71 -1.83 4.13
CA ALA A 276 36.37 -1.23 5.29
C ALA A 276 37.21 -2.24 6.10
N LYS A 277 36.80 -3.51 6.14
CA LYS A 277 37.59 -4.59 6.76
C LYS A 277 38.88 -4.83 6.00
N ASP A 278 38.85 -4.79 4.67
CA ASP A 278 40.03 -4.91 3.83
C ASP A 278 40.99 -3.73 4.08
N ILE A 279 40.47 -2.51 4.24
CA ILE A 279 41.27 -1.33 4.63
C ILE A 279 41.91 -1.53 6.00
N THR A 280 41.21 -2.09 6.99
CA THR A 280 41.81 -2.38 8.30
C THR A 280 42.90 -3.44 8.22
N SER A 281 42.74 -4.46 7.37
CA SER A 281 43.77 -5.48 7.13
C SER A 281 45.02 -4.87 6.49
N ASP A 282 44.85 -4.01 5.47
CA ASP A 282 45.95 -3.30 4.82
C ASP A 282 46.66 -2.35 5.81
N TYR A 283 45.91 -1.68 6.68
CA TYR A 283 46.46 -0.84 7.74
C TYR A 283 47.28 -1.65 8.76
N GLU A 284 46.82 -2.84 9.16
CA GLU A 284 47.57 -3.74 10.05
C GLU A 284 48.88 -4.24 9.40
N GLU A 285 48.85 -4.54 8.10
CA GLU A 285 50.05 -4.91 7.33
C GLU A 285 51.06 -3.75 7.28
N LYS A 286 50.57 -2.54 6.99
CA LYS A 286 51.40 -1.33 7.02
C LYS A 286 51.95 -1.01 8.40
N MET A 287 51.20 -1.24 9.47
CA MET A 287 51.70 -1.10 10.85
C MET A 287 52.83 -2.09 11.15
N LYS A 288 52.74 -3.33 10.67
CA LYS A 288 53.83 -4.31 10.80
C LYS A 288 55.06 -3.89 9.99
N GLU A 289 54.86 -3.36 8.78
CA GLU A 289 55.95 -2.82 7.95
C GLU A 289 56.65 -1.65 8.65
N VAL A 290 55.89 -0.71 9.22
CA VAL A 290 56.45 0.42 10.00
C VAL A 290 57.21 -0.07 11.24
N ALA A 291 56.68 -1.06 11.97
CA ALA A 291 57.38 -1.63 13.12
C ALA A 291 58.71 -2.30 12.72
N SER A 292 58.71 -3.03 11.59
CA SER A 292 59.91 -3.63 11.01
C SER A 292 60.94 -2.56 10.63
N LEU A 293 60.52 -1.52 9.89
CA LEU A 293 61.37 -0.41 9.51
C LEU A 293 61.94 0.32 10.74
N THR A 294 61.12 0.51 11.78
CA THR A 294 61.57 1.11 13.04
C THR A 294 62.67 0.27 13.68
N GLY A 295 62.52 -1.06 13.70
CA GLY A 295 63.58 -1.97 14.16
C GLY A 295 64.87 -1.83 13.34
N THR A 296 64.77 -1.76 12.02
CA THR A 296 65.96 -1.56 11.16
C THR A 296 66.63 -0.20 11.38
N ILE A 297 65.87 0.84 11.72
CA ILE A 297 66.42 2.16 12.05
C ILE A 297 67.21 2.07 13.36
N SER A 298 66.65 1.44 14.41
CA SER A 298 67.37 1.26 15.68
C SER A 298 68.66 0.44 15.52
N GLU A 299 68.66 -0.62 14.71
CA GLU A 299 69.87 -1.37 14.39
C GLU A 299 70.92 -0.52 13.64
N LEU A 300 70.47 0.36 12.75
CA LEU A 300 71.36 1.29 12.04
C LEU A 300 71.91 2.37 12.96
N GLU A 301 71.11 2.89 13.89
CA GLU A 301 71.53 3.85 14.92
C GLU A 301 72.62 3.24 15.82
N GLU A 302 72.42 2.01 16.31
CA GLU A 302 73.43 1.29 17.12
C GLU A 302 74.73 1.09 16.34
N ARG A 303 74.63 0.74 15.05
CA ARG A 303 75.81 0.61 14.17
C ARG A 303 76.51 1.94 13.92
N ILE A 304 75.79 3.06 13.93
CA ILE A 304 76.39 4.40 13.81
C ILE A 304 77.13 4.72 15.10
N GLU A 305 76.52 4.49 16.26
CA GLU A 305 77.13 4.73 17.58
C GLU A 305 78.44 3.94 17.75
N GLN A 306 78.43 2.64 17.44
CA GLN A 306 79.66 1.81 17.45
C GLN A 306 80.75 2.35 16.50
N LYS A 307 80.36 2.89 15.35
CA LYS A 307 81.31 3.50 14.41
C LYS A 307 81.86 4.82 14.95
N ASP A 308 81.03 5.63 15.62
CA ASP A 308 81.46 6.89 16.22
C ASP A 308 82.44 6.65 17.39
N GLU A 309 82.20 5.63 18.22
CA GLU A 309 83.17 5.18 19.25
C GLU A 309 84.51 4.75 18.62
N THR A 310 84.44 4.00 17.52
CA THR A 310 85.64 3.59 16.77
C THR A 310 86.39 4.80 16.21
N ILE A 311 85.66 5.79 15.66
CA ILE A 311 86.24 7.04 15.17
C ILE A 311 86.91 7.81 16.31
N GLN A 312 86.27 7.91 17.47
CA GLN A 312 86.82 8.59 18.65
C GLN A 312 88.12 7.91 19.12
N THR A 313 88.13 6.57 19.15
CA THR A 313 89.34 5.78 19.45
C THR A 313 90.47 6.09 18.47
N TYR A 314 90.17 6.13 17.16
CA TYR A 314 91.16 6.51 16.16
C TYR A 314 91.64 7.96 16.30
N GLN A 315 90.75 8.90 16.65
CA GLN A 315 91.15 10.29 16.92
C GLN A 315 92.10 10.39 18.12
N GLN A 316 91.85 9.66 19.21
CA GLN A 316 92.76 9.59 20.36
C GLN A 316 94.11 8.98 19.98
N GLN A 317 94.11 7.89 19.21
CA GLN A 317 95.36 7.29 18.71
C GLN A 317 96.14 8.27 17.84
N ILE A 318 95.49 9.02 16.96
CA ILE A 318 96.12 10.07 16.14
C ILE A 318 96.69 11.18 17.03
N ALA A 319 95.96 11.62 18.06
CA ALA A 319 96.44 12.64 18.99
C ALA A 319 97.70 12.17 19.74
N GLY A 320 97.70 10.95 20.27
CA GLY A 320 98.87 10.37 20.94
C GLY A 320 100.06 10.13 20.00
N LEU A 321 99.81 9.81 18.72
CA LEU A 321 100.87 9.75 17.71
C LEU A 321 101.44 11.14 17.41
N ASN A 322 100.61 12.17 17.32
CA ASN A 322 101.07 13.55 17.11
C ASN A 322 101.90 14.07 18.29
N GLU A 323 101.54 13.72 19.53
CA GLU A 323 102.34 14.04 20.72
C GLU A 323 103.73 13.39 20.64
N LYS A 324 103.80 12.09 20.32
CA LYS A 324 105.08 11.39 20.10
C LYS A 324 105.91 12.01 18.98
N VAL A 325 105.26 12.45 17.89
CA VAL A 325 105.94 13.18 16.82
C VAL A 325 106.55 14.48 17.36
N GLY A 326 105.79 15.26 18.15
CA GLY A 326 106.27 16.48 18.79
C GLY A 326 107.44 16.25 19.75
N GLU A 327 107.39 15.19 20.58
CA GLU A 327 108.50 14.79 21.45
C GLU A 327 109.76 14.44 20.64
N LEU A 328 109.60 13.66 19.57
CA LEU A 328 110.71 13.29 18.70
C LEU A 328 111.30 14.51 17.98
N GLU A 329 110.47 15.44 17.50
CA GLU A 329 110.91 16.71 16.91
C GLU A 329 111.71 17.53 17.91
N TRP A 330 111.23 17.66 19.16
CA TRP A 330 111.96 18.37 20.23
C TRP A 330 113.30 17.71 20.53
N LYS A 331 113.33 16.38 20.59
CA LYS A 331 114.56 15.61 20.79
C LYS A 331 115.56 15.80 19.65
N ILE A 332 115.09 15.87 18.40
CA ILE A 332 115.93 16.19 17.23
C ILE A 332 116.52 17.60 17.35
N ILE A 333 115.73 18.59 17.74
CA ILE A 333 116.20 19.98 17.94
C ILE A 333 117.27 20.01 19.04
N SER A 334 117.01 19.40 20.19
CA SER A 334 117.97 19.32 21.30
C SER A 334 119.30 18.68 20.86
N MET A 335 119.24 17.53 20.18
CA MET A 335 120.45 16.89 19.65
C MET A 335 121.17 17.75 18.60
N SER A 336 120.44 18.51 17.79
CA SER A 336 121.02 19.43 16.80
C SER A 336 121.74 20.62 17.47
N ASP A 337 121.18 21.16 18.55
CA ASP A 337 121.81 22.22 19.34
C ASP A 337 123.06 21.72 20.07
N GLU A 338 122.99 20.53 20.67
CA GLU A 338 124.14 19.86 21.27
C GLU A 338 125.25 19.63 20.24
N LEU A 339 124.92 19.13 19.04
CA LEU A 339 125.88 18.95 17.95
C LEU A 339 126.50 20.28 17.51
N SER A 340 125.71 21.35 17.41
CA SER A 340 126.20 22.67 17.04
C SER A 340 127.15 23.24 18.09
N SER A 341 126.83 23.05 19.37
CA SER A 341 127.69 23.41 20.50
C SER A 341 129.00 22.61 20.50
N LYS A 342 128.93 21.29 20.34
CA LYS A 342 130.11 20.42 20.24
C LYS A 342 130.98 20.78 19.04
N ARG A 343 130.37 21.15 17.91
CA ARG A 343 131.09 21.62 16.73
C ARG A 343 131.81 22.94 16.99
N GLY A 344 131.15 23.91 17.62
CA GLY A 344 131.79 25.17 18.03
C GLY A 344 132.97 24.95 18.98
N LEU A 345 132.82 24.05 19.96
CA LEU A 345 133.93 23.65 20.82
C LEU A 345 135.08 23.00 20.03
N ASN A 346 134.77 22.13 19.09
CA ASN A 346 135.78 21.50 18.23
C ASN A 346 136.53 22.55 17.39
N ASP A 347 135.82 23.53 16.82
CA ASP A 347 136.43 24.64 16.08
C ASP A 347 137.35 25.49 16.98
N THR A 348 136.95 25.71 18.26
CA THR A 348 137.82 26.39 19.23
C THR A 348 139.07 25.59 19.56
N HIS A 349 138.95 24.28 19.76
CA HIS A 349 140.11 23.41 19.99
C HIS A 349 141.02 23.34 18.76
N GLU A 350 140.46 23.35 17.55
CA GLU A 350 141.25 23.40 16.32
C GLU A 350 142.00 24.73 16.20
N ALA A 351 141.37 25.86 16.54
CA ALA A 351 142.04 27.16 16.58
C ALA A 351 143.14 27.21 17.65
N GLU A 352 142.90 26.65 18.84
CA GLU A 352 143.89 26.49 19.90
C GLU A 352 145.07 25.62 19.44
N LEU A 353 144.81 24.50 18.78
CA LEU A 353 145.85 23.64 18.21
C LEU A 353 146.69 24.40 17.19
N VAL A 354 146.08 25.15 16.27
CA VAL A 354 146.81 25.98 15.30
C VAL A 354 147.66 27.03 16.01
N ALA A 355 147.13 27.69 17.04
CA ALA A 355 147.87 28.68 17.82
C ALA A 355 149.05 28.06 18.59
N LEU A 356 148.84 26.93 19.25
CA LEU A 356 149.88 26.14 19.91
C LEU A 356 150.93 25.67 18.92
N ASN A 357 150.53 25.20 17.74
CA ASN A 357 151.47 24.75 16.72
C ASN A 357 152.34 25.92 16.22
N LYS A 358 151.76 27.11 16.07
CA LYS A 358 152.51 28.33 15.77
C LYS A 358 153.48 28.71 16.89
N GLN A 359 153.07 28.60 18.16
CA GLN A 359 153.98 28.81 19.30
C GLN A 359 155.14 27.80 19.30
N ILE A 360 154.88 26.55 18.96
CA ILE A 360 155.91 25.52 18.81
C ILE A 360 156.88 25.89 17.69
N GLU A 361 156.39 26.34 16.53
CA GLU A 361 157.26 26.83 15.44
C GLU A 361 158.10 28.03 15.85
N GLU A 362 157.53 29.00 16.57
CA GLU A 362 158.27 30.16 17.10
C GLU A 362 159.35 29.74 18.10
N LEU A 363 159.02 28.84 19.03
CA LEU A 363 159.97 28.27 19.98
C LEU A 363 161.09 27.50 19.27
N LYS A 364 160.74 26.74 18.23
CA LYS A 364 161.69 26.00 17.41
C LYS A 364 162.63 26.93 16.65
N ALA A 365 162.12 28.00 16.03
CA ALA A 365 162.93 29.02 15.38
C ALA A 365 163.85 29.76 16.37
N ARG A 366 163.36 30.04 17.58
CA ARG A 366 164.17 30.65 18.64
C ARG A 366 165.28 29.71 19.12
N TRP A 367 164.98 28.41 19.22
CA TRP A 367 165.96 27.38 19.53
C TRP A 367 167.04 27.30 18.43
N ASP A 368 166.65 27.31 17.16
CA ASP A 368 167.58 27.28 16.03
C ASP A 368 168.50 28.52 16.00
N MET A 369 167.98 29.72 16.32
CA MET A 369 168.82 30.92 16.49
C MET A 369 169.80 30.80 17.65
N LEU A 370 169.35 30.30 18.82
CA LEU A 370 170.22 30.05 19.97
C LEU A 370 171.33 29.06 19.62
N TYR A 371 171.00 28.04 18.83
CA TYR A 371 171.96 27.05 18.36
C TYR A 371 173.04 27.68 17.47
N GLN A 372 172.66 28.56 16.54
CA GLN A 372 173.63 29.29 15.70
C GLN A 372 174.54 30.23 16.51
N VAL A 373 174.00 30.98 17.47
CA VAL A 373 174.81 31.89 18.31
C VAL A 373 175.77 31.10 19.21
N ALA A 374 175.35 29.96 19.73
CA ALA A 374 176.20 29.08 20.53
C ALA A 374 177.33 28.45 19.71
N GLU A 375 177.14 28.22 18.40
CA GLU A 375 178.17 27.64 17.55
C GLU A 375 179.39 28.55 17.39
N ASP A 376 179.25 29.88 17.45
CA ASP A 376 180.37 30.81 17.23
C ASP A 376 181.21 31.10 18.49
N GLU A 377 180.70 30.81 19.68
CA GLU A 377 181.42 31.09 20.92
C GLU A 377 182.35 29.90 21.27
N PRO A 378 183.69 30.09 21.32
CA PRO A 378 184.63 28.99 21.55
C PRO A 378 184.43 28.29 22.91
N ALA A 379 183.77 28.95 23.86
CA ALA A 379 183.35 28.38 25.13
C ALA A 379 182.27 27.30 24.96
N PHE A 380 181.29 27.53 24.07
CA PHE A 380 180.25 26.56 23.73
C PHE A 380 180.79 25.42 22.87
N LYS A 381 181.70 25.68 21.92
CA LYS A 381 182.41 24.60 21.19
C LYS A 381 183.14 23.66 22.15
N ALA A 382 183.78 24.22 23.18
CA ALA A 382 184.39 23.43 24.25
C ALA A 382 183.35 22.62 25.03
N TYR A 383 182.23 23.23 25.41
CA TYR A 383 181.14 22.53 26.07
C TYR A 383 180.61 21.36 25.23
N PHE A 384 180.32 21.57 23.93
CA PHE A 384 179.82 20.50 23.06
C PHE A 384 180.83 19.36 22.87
N LEU A 385 182.13 19.66 22.73
CA LEU A 385 183.19 18.64 22.71
C LEU A 385 183.26 17.82 24.00
N ILE A 386 182.91 18.43 25.13
CA ILE A 386 182.84 17.76 26.44
C ILE A 386 181.54 16.96 26.56
N ALA A 387 180.41 17.54 26.16
CA ALA A 387 179.08 16.95 26.22
C ALA A 387 178.99 15.68 25.36
N ASP A 388 179.58 15.67 24.17
CA ASP A 388 179.60 14.50 23.28
C ASP A 388 180.40 13.32 23.86
N LYS A 389 181.28 13.56 24.83
CA LYS A 389 182.06 12.53 25.53
C LYS A 389 181.44 12.27 26.91
N GLU A 390 180.20 11.82 26.92
CA GLU A 390 179.30 11.74 28.08
C GLU A 390 179.85 11.00 29.32
N TYR A 391 180.95 10.24 29.24
CA TYR A 391 181.40 9.41 30.36
C TYR A 391 182.90 9.43 30.68
N SER A 392 183.72 10.23 29.99
CA SER A 392 185.18 10.24 30.24
C SER A 392 185.68 11.62 30.63
N TRP A 393 186.35 11.70 31.78
CA TRP A 393 187.10 12.89 32.20
C TRP A 393 188.13 13.26 31.14
N LEU A 394 187.88 14.35 30.42
CA LEU A 394 188.76 14.86 29.39
C LEU A 394 189.79 15.80 30.00
N PRO A 395 191.10 15.56 29.83
CA PRO A 395 192.10 16.51 30.26
C PRO A 395 191.92 17.82 29.48
N LEU A 396 191.83 18.93 30.21
CA LEU A 396 191.52 20.25 29.67
C LEU A 396 192.52 20.69 28.58
N GLN A 397 193.74 20.17 28.67
CA GLN A 397 194.82 20.39 27.73
C GLN A 397 194.48 19.92 26.31
N HIS A 398 193.77 18.79 26.17
CA HIS A 398 193.40 18.25 24.86
C HIS A 398 192.33 19.13 24.19
N ILE A 399 191.37 19.61 24.97
CA ILE A 399 190.30 20.50 24.47
C ILE A 399 190.88 21.87 24.11
N SER A 400 191.78 22.39 24.94
CA SER A 400 192.55 23.59 24.67
C SER A 400 193.32 23.50 23.36
N GLN A 401 194.00 22.38 23.12
CA GLN A 401 194.77 22.16 21.90
C GLN A 401 193.86 22.02 20.66
N ALA A 402 192.72 21.31 20.78
CA ALA A 402 191.75 21.17 19.70
C ALA A 402 191.10 22.50 19.29
N LEU A 403 190.87 23.39 20.26
CA LEU A 403 190.25 24.69 20.01
C LEU A 403 191.27 25.81 19.78
N GLY A 404 192.57 25.55 19.95
CA GLY A 404 193.62 26.56 19.89
C GLY A 404 193.54 27.64 20.97
N VAL A 405 192.74 27.43 22.02
CA VAL A 405 192.54 28.40 23.12
C VAL A 405 193.43 28.02 24.29
N PRO A 406 194.25 28.94 24.85
CA PRO A 406 195.07 28.64 26.03
C PRO A 406 194.25 28.09 27.21
N THR A 407 194.75 27.02 27.87
CA THR A 407 194.05 26.28 28.94
C THR A 407 193.47 27.17 30.04
N VAL A 408 194.15 28.24 30.42
CA VAL A 408 193.69 29.16 31.48
C VAL A 408 192.44 29.93 31.05
N LEU A 409 192.41 30.42 29.81
CA LEU A 409 191.24 31.08 29.22
C LEU A 409 190.10 30.09 29.03
N LEU A 410 190.40 28.88 28.56
CA LEU A 410 189.42 27.83 28.39
C LEU A 410 188.78 27.42 29.72
N LYS A 411 189.58 27.25 30.79
CA LYS A 411 189.09 26.95 32.15
C LYS A 411 188.18 28.06 32.67
N ARG A 412 188.57 29.32 32.50
CA ARG A 412 187.75 30.48 32.90
C ARG A 412 186.42 30.54 32.13
N ASN A 413 186.44 30.24 30.85
CA ASN A 413 185.23 30.22 30.03
C ASN A 413 184.32 29.03 30.39
N LEU A 414 184.90 27.86 30.66
CA LEU A 414 184.17 26.67 31.10
C LEU A 414 183.64 26.79 32.53
N GLN A 415 184.23 27.65 33.36
CA GLN A 415 183.76 27.91 34.71
C GLN A 415 182.30 28.39 34.72
N LYS A 416 181.86 29.19 33.73
CA LYS A 416 180.46 29.61 33.61
C LYS A 416 179.50 28.42 33.46
N PHE A 417 179.92 27.40 32.70
CA PHE A 417 179.14 26.17 32.55
C PHE A 417 179.19 25.29 33.80
N VAL A 418 180.28 25.36 34.57
CA VAL A 418 180.33 24.73 35.91
C VAL A 418 179.37 25.42 36.86
N ASP A 419 179.29 26.75 36.85
CA ASP A 419 178.42 27.52 37.74
C ASP A 419 176.93 27.28 37.44
N ILE A 420 176.58 27.02 36.17
CA ILE A 420 175.22 26.61 35.75
C ILE A 420 174.98 25.09 35.97
N GLY A 421 176.02 24.36 36.40
CA GLY A 421 175.93 22.93 36.72
C GLY A 421 175.98 21.99 35.51
N LEU A 422 176.27 22.50 34.31
CA LEU A 422 176.34 21.71 33.07
C LEU A 422 177.64 20.90 32.97
N VAL A 423 178.70 21.34 33.65
CA VAL A 423 180.05 20.75 33.53
C VAL A 423 180.69 20.64 34.91
N GLU A 424 181.54 19.64 35.13
CA GLU A 424 182.34 19.49 36.36
C GLU A 424 183.84 19.52 36.02
N ILE A 425 184.62 20.38 36.68
CA ILE A 425 186.08 20.46 36.55
C ILE A 425 186.74 19.94 37.84
N LYS A 426 187.54 18.87 37.75
CA LYS A 426 188.40 18.37 38.83
C LYS A 426 189.80 18.05 38.31
N ASP A 427 190.82 18.55 39.00
CA ASP A 427 192.24 18.26 38.73
C ASP A 427 192.64 18.40 37.25
N ASP A 428 192.26 19.53 36.64
CA ASP A 428 192.48 19.85 35.22
C ASP A 428 191.89 18.84 34.22
N LYS A 429 190.91 18.06 34.65
CA LYS A 429 190.02 17.27 33.80
C LYS A 429 188.60 17.81 33.90
N ILE A 430 187.84 17.63 32.82
CA ILE A 430 186.48 18.13 32.70
C ILE A 430 185.54 17.05 32.16
N ARG A 431 184.29 17.05 32.63
CA ARG A 431 183.23 16.16 32.13
C ARG A 431 181.87 16.87 32.14
N PRO A 432 180.92 16.49 31.28
CA PRO A 432 179.57 17.03 31.33
C PRO A 432 178.79 16.41 32.49
N LYS A 433 177.79 17.13 33.01
CA LYS A 433 176.83 16.64 34.01
C LYS A 433 175.49 16.38 33.32
N SER A 434 174.84 15.25 33.62
CA SER A 434 173.59 14.85 32.96
C SER A 434 172.42 15.75 33.35
N ILE A 435 171.68 16.27 32.37
CA ILE A 435 170.51 17.16 32.58
C ILE A 435 169.39 16.49 33.39
N LYS A 436 169.31 15.15 33.38
CA LYS A 436 168.31 14.40 34.18
C LYS A 436 168.52 14.55 35.69
N ASP A 437 169.75 14.84 36.14
CA ASP A 437 170.04 15.10 37.56
C ASP A 437 169.67 16.55 37.98
N ALA A 438 169.31 17.43 37.03
CA ALA A 438 168.99 18.83 37.28
C ALA A 438 167.49 19.16 37.24
N ILE A 439 166.61 18.24 36.79
CA ILE A 439 165.17 18.50 36.58
C ILE A 439 164.27 17.71 37.56
N GLN A 440 164.81 16.82 38.38
CA GLN A 440 164.03 15.97 39.29
C GLN A 440 163.55 16.65 40.59
N GLU A 441 163.50 17.99 40.64
CA GLU A 441 163.15 18.79 41.85
C GLU A 441 161.88 19.65 41.75
N THR A 442 160.89 19.29 40.90
CA THR A 442 159.54 19.91 40.99
C THR A 442 158.42 18.87 40.90
N PRO A 443 157.50 18.80 41.88
CA PRO A 443 156.51 17.73 42.02
C PRO A 443 155.22 17.92 41.20
N ASP A 444 154.66 16.78 40.78
CA ASP A 444 153.34 16.53 40.17
C ASP A 444 152.15 16.90 41.09
N ASP A 445 151.10 17.48 40.49
CA ASP A 445 149.70 17.48 40.94
C ASP A 445 148.83 17.27 39.67
N SER A 446 148.27 16.10 39.40
CA SER A 446 147.09 15.43 40.00
C SER A 446 145.71 15.89 39.44
N ASP A 447 145.11 14.97 38.67
CA ASP A 447 143.73 14.44 38.73
C ASP A 447 142.45 15.30 38.72
N GLY A 448 141.44 14.78 38.00
CA GLY A 448 140.00 15.13 38.06
C GLY A 448 139.29 14.75 36.75
N GLU A 449 138.88 13.50 36.48
CA GLU A 449 137.82 12.64 37.06
C GLU A 449 136.35 13.11 36.91
N SER A 450 135.58 12.31 36.14
CA SER A 450 134.18 11.87 36.41
C SER A 450 133.03 12.88 36.08
N LYS A 451 131.78 12.59 35.68
CA LYS A 451 130.76 11.49 35.77
C LYS A 451 129.69 11.74 34.66
N THR A 452 129.20 10.76 33.88
CA THR A 452 128.00 9.89 34.03
C THR A 452 126.81 10.44 34.83
N ASP A 453 125.64 10.58 34.20
CA ASP A 453 124.33 10.43 34.85
C ASP A 453 123.30 9.82 33.88
N GLU A 454 122.83 8.62 34.26
CA GLU A 454 121.59 7.96 33.84
C GLU A 454 120.44 8.45 34.74
N VAL A 455 119.30 8.79 34.12
CA VAL A 455 117.96 8.91 34.74
C VAL A 455 117.01 8.40 33.67
N GLY A 456 116.04 7.53 33.87
CA GLY A 456 115.37 7.02 35.06
C GLY A 456 113.93 6.68 34.61
N GLU A 457 113.47 5.48 34.95
CA GLU A 457 112.12 4.96 34.73
C GLU A 457 111.05 5.79 35.47
N GLU A 458 109.80 5.75 34.97
CA GLU A 458 108.51 5.61 35.69
C GLU A 458 107.37 5.97 34.70
N SER A 459 106.52 5.04 34.26
CA SER A 459 105.41 4.33 34.92
C SER A 459 104.05 5.02 34.75
N ASP A 460 103.08 4.20 34.31
CA ASP A 460 101.66 4.17 34.72
C ASP A 460 100.69 5.30 34.33
N SER A 461 99.62 4.96 33.58
CA SER A 461 98.24 5.22 34.02
C SER A 461 97.16 4.63 33.09
N SER A 462 96.23 3.95 33.73
CA SER A 462 94.87 3.53 33.38
C SER A 462 93.95 4.56 32.68
N ALA A 463 92.92 4.06 31.97
CA ALA A 463 91.50 4.49 31.97
C ALA A 463 90.73 3.54 31.01
N GLU A 464 89.62 2.87 31.36
CA GLU A 464 88.23 3.39 31.45
C GLU A 464 87.92 4.29 30.22
N GLU A 465 86.97 4.00 29.33
CA GLU A 465 85.64 3.41 29.43
C GLU A 465 85.26 2.76 28.08
#